data_AF-A0A1E1VE95-F1
#
_entry.id   AF-A0A1E1VE95-F1
#
_cell.length_a   1.000
_cell.length_b   1.000
_cell.length_c   1.000
_cell.angle_alpha   90.00
_cell.angle_beta   90.00
_cell.angle_gamma   90.00
#
_symmetry.space_group_name_H-M   'P 1'
#
loop_
_entity.id
_entity.type
_entity.pdbx_description
1 polymer ?
#
loop_
_entity_poly.entity_id
_entity_poly.type
_entity_poly.pdbx_seq_one_letter_code
_entity_poly.pdbx_strand_id
1 'polypeptide(L)'
;MLATKEDHIAVWTSIYPTTQLLGGETTFVLGGSGHIAGVINPPGNRSKYGYWTRSDYPESPQEWLAGARKHEGSWWPHWSAWLEAHCGIEEVPAYRPGTGGLKPIEPAPGSYVRAG
;
A
#
# COMPACT_ATOMS: atom_id res chain seq x y z
N MET A 1 4.59 4.83 -1.33
CA MET A 1 4.99 3.82 -2.33
C MET A 1 5.16 2.46 -1.65
N LEU A 2 4.63 1.42 -2.27
CA LEU A 2 4.79 0.03 -1.84
C LEU A 2 5.50 -0.76 -2.95
N ALA A 3 6.44 -1.62 -2.56
CA ALA A 3 6.93 -2.73 -3.37
C ALA A 3 7.01 -4.00 -2.52
N THR A 4 7.24 -5.17 -3.12
CA THR A 4 7.43 -6.42 -2.38
C THR A 4 8.78 -7.07 -2.69
N LYS A 5 9.41 -7.64 -1.66
CA LYS A 5 10.84 -8.00 -1.65
C LYS A 5 11.18 -9.13 -2.63
N GLU A 6 10.25 -10.06 -2.87
CA GLU A 6 10.43 -11.23 -3.73
C GLU A 6 9.59 -11.11 -5.01
N ASP A 7 9.20 -9.88 -5.39
CA ASP A 7 8.49 -9.63 -6.64
C ASP A 7 9.43 -9.81 -7.83
N HIS A 8 9.09 -10.74 -8.73
CA HIS A 8 9.78 -10.96 -9.99
C HIS A 8 9.13 -10.26 -11.19
N ILE A 9 7.93 -9.72 -11.02
CA ILE A 9 7.20 -8.95 -12.03
C ILE A 9 7.56 -7.47 -11.89
N ALA A 10 7.34 -6.93 -10.69
CA ALA A 10 7.62 -5.53 -10.35
C ALA A 10 8.75 -5.47 -9.31
N VAL A 11 9.97 -5.75 -9.78
CA VAL A 11 11.17 -5.86 -8.92
C VAL A 11 11.36 -4.60 -8.08
N TRP A 12 11.38 -4.73 -6.76
CA TRP A 12 11.36 -3.55 -5.87
C TRP A 12 12.53 -2.58 -6.08
N THR A 13 13.69 -3.06 -6.51
CA THR A 13 14.86 -2.21 -6.80
C THR A 13 14.67 -1.32 -8.03
N SER A 14 13.77 -1.68 -8.96
CA SER A 14 13.38 -0.80 -10.08
C SER A 14 12.26 0.19 -9.70
N ILE A 15 11.52 -0.10 -8.62
CA ILE A 15 10.48 0.80 -8.06
C ILE A 15 11.09 1.81 -7.10
N TYR A 16 12.08 1.40 -6.28
CA TYR A 16 12.71 2.24 -5.25
C TYR A 16 13.18 3.63 -5.73
N PRO A 17 13.72 3.82 -6.95
CA PRO A 17 14.09 5.14 -7.46
C PRO A 17 12.95 6.18 -7.44
N THR A 18 11.68 5.75 -7.38
CA THR A 18 10.54 6.67 -7.19
C THR A 18 10.65 7.53 -5.93
N THR A 19 11.43 7.10 -4.93
CA THR A 19 11.73 7.90 -3.72
C THR A 19 12.56 9.15 -3.99
N GLN A 20 13.22 9.22 -5.14
CA GLN A 20 14.08 10.34 -5.55
C GLN A 20 13.48 11.14 -6.71
N LEU A 21 12.60 10.51 -7.49
CA LEU A 21 11.99 11.10 -8.68
C LEU A 21 10.71 11.89 -8.37
N LEU A 22 9.99 11.51 -7.32
CA LEU A 22 8.75 12.18 -6.91
C LEU A 22 9.06 13.25 -5.86
N GLY A 23 8.50 14.45 -6.03
CA GLY A 23 8.59 15.52 -5.05
C GLY A 23 7.57 15.38 -3.91
N GLY A 24 7.74 16.19 -2.85
CA GLY A 24 6.85 16.19 -1.68
C GLY A 24 7.24 15.16 -0.62
N GLU A 25 6.37 14.97 0.38
CA GLU A 25 6.58 13.97 1.42
C GLU A 25 6.44 12.57 0.82
N THR A 26 7.49 11.76 0.97
CA THR A 26 7.54 10.39 0.46
C THR A 26 7.64 9.40 1.60
N THR A 27 6.83 8.34 1.51
CA THR A 27 6.93 7.14 2.35
C THR A 27 7.15 5.92 1.47
N PHE A 28 8.26 5.20 1.65
CA PHE A 28 8.50 3.91 0.98
C PHE A 28 8.39 2.75 1.96
N VAL A 29 7.64 1.72 1.55
CA VAL A 29 7.41 0.49 2.32
C VAL A 29 7.77 -0.70 1.44
N LEU A 30 8.55 -1.63 2.00
CA LEU A 30 8.85 -2.90 1.34
C LEU A 30 8.09 -4.02 2.06
N GLY A 31 7.10 -4.62 1.41
CA GLY A 31 6.43 -5.82 1.92
C GLY A 31 7.28 -7.07 1.72
N GLY A 32 7.16 -8.08 2.58
CA GLY A 32 7.74 -9.40 2.34
C GLY A 32 6.97 -10.18 1.26
N SER A 33 7.54 -11.31 0.81
CA SER A 33 7.00 -12.18 -0.25
C SER A 33 6.94 -11.53 -1.64
N GLY A 34 6.31 -12.21 -2.60
CA GLY A 34 6.23 -11.84 -4.01
C GLY A 34 5.02 -10.97 -4.36
N HIS A 35 4.76 -10.81 -5.67
CA HIS A 35 3.79 -9.85 -6.22
C HIS A 35 2.42 -9.89 -5.52
N ILE A 36 1.71 -11.02 -5.60
CA ILE A 36 0.35 -11.12 -5.02
C ILE A 36 0.40 -11.29 -3.51
N ALA A 37 1.21 -12.24 -3.00
CA ALA A 37 1.20 -12.60 -1.58
C ALA A 37 1.76 -11.50 -0.66
N GLY A 38 2.67 -10.65 -1.17
CA GLY A 38 3.19 -9.51 -0.42
C GLY A 38 2.26 -8.31 -0.43
N VAL A 39 1.60 -8.03 -1.57
CA VAL A 39 0.64 -6.91 -1.68
C VAL A 39 -0.65 -7.26 -0.91
N ILE A 40 -1.19 -8.45 -1.14
CA ILE A 40 -2.42 -8.96 -0.51
C ILE A 40 -2.06 -9.74 0.77
N ASN A 41 -1.69 -8.98 1.80
CA ASN A 41 -1.34 -9.52 3.11
C ASN A 41 -2.24 -8.89 4.17
N PRO A 42 -3.44 -9.42 4.43
CA PRO A 42 -4.39 -8.80 5.34
C PRO A 42 -3.89 -8.81 6.80
N PRO A 43 -4.24 -7.79 7.61
CA PRO A 43 -3.93 -7.75 9.04
C PRO A 43 -4.66 -8.87 9.81
N GLY A 44 -4.15 -9.22 10.99
CA GLY A 44 -4.74 -10.20 11.89
C GLY A 44 -3.99 -11.53 11.93
N ASN A 45 -4.67 -12.60 12.32
CA ASN A 45 -4.06 -13.91 12.58
C ASN A 45 -3.46 -14.61 11.34
N ARG A 46 -3.74 -14.11 10.13
CA ARG A 46 -3.22 -14.62 8.86
C ARG A 46 -2.06 -13.80 8.30
N SER A 47 -1.69 -12.69 8.95
CA SER A 47 -0.59 -11.87 8.46
C SER A 47 0.71 -12.65 8.47
N LYS A 48 1.44 -12.60 7.35
CA LYS A 48 2.72 -13.28 7.16
C LYS A 48 3.76 -12.29 6.63
N TYR A 49 5.02 -12.73 6.55
CA TYR A 49 6.12 -12.09 5.81
C TYR A 49 6.71 -10.80 6.40
N GLY A 50 5.94 -9.97 7.10
CA GLY A 50 6.42 -8.69 7.63
C GLY A 50 6.62 -7.62 6.55
N TYR A 51 7.16 -6.48 6.96
CA TYR A 51 7.48 -5.35 6.08
C TYR A 51 8.64 -4.53 6.63
N TRP A 52 9.25 -3.70 5.79
CA TRP A 52 10.37 -2.82 6.15
C TRP A 52 10.02 -1.35 5.91
N THR A 53 10.48 -0.49 6.82
CA THR A 53 10.33 0.97 6.73
C THR A 53 11.64 1.65 7.09
N ARG A 54 11.89 2.81 6.48
CA ARG A 54 12.99 3.71 6.80
C ARG A 54 12.62 5.11 6.34
N SER A 55 13.07 6.12 7.07
CA SER A 55 12.67 7.53 6.87
C SER A 55 13.60 8.32 5.94
N ASP A 56 14.83 7.84 5.72
CA ASP A 56 15.78 8.38 4.74
C ASP A 56 15.87 7.47 3.50
N TYR A 57 16.26 8.05 2.38
CA TYR A 57 16.26 7.42 1.07
C TYR A 57 17.63 7.55 0.38
N PRO A 58 18.64 6.76 0.79
CA PRO A 58 19.92 6.74 0.09
C PRO A 58 19.73 6.30 -1.37
N GLU A 59 20.71 6.62 -2.23
CA GLU A 59 20.65 6.30 -3.65
C GLU A 59 20.51 4.78 -3.89
N SER A 60 21.26 4.00 -3.11
CA SER A 60 21.27 2.54 -3.21
C SER A 60 20.05 1.92 -2.51
N PRO A 61 19.23 1.13 -3.23
CA PRO A 61 18.14 0.38 -2.61
C PRO A 61 18.67 -0.64 -1.58
N GLN A 62 19.83 -1.26 -1.82
CA GLN A 62 20.41 -2.21 -0.88
C GLN A 62 20.87 -1.53 0.41
N GLU A 63 21.43 -0.33 0.30
CA GLU A 63 21.76 0.48 1.48
C GLU A 63 20.49 0.84 2.26
N TRP A 64 19.42 1.24 1.56
CA TRP A 64 18.13 1.49 2.19
C TRP A 64 17.67 0.29 3.02
N LEU A 65 17.64 -0.90 2.41
CA LEU A 65 17.19 -2.13 3.05
C LEU A 65 18.08 -2.52 4.25
N ALA A 66 19.39 -2.33 4.16
CA ALA A 66 20.32 -2.67 5.24
C ALA A 66 20.07 -1.84 6.52
N GLY A 67 19.65 -0.58 6.37
CA GLY A 67 19.27 0.28 7.50
C GLY A 67 17.77 0.30 7.80
N ALA A 68 16.95 -0.44 7.05
CA ALA A 68 15.50 -0.43 7.24
C ALA A 68 15.09 -1.27 8.46
N ARG A 69 14.11 -0.75 9.21
CA ARG A 69 13.52 -1.47 10.32
C ARG A 69 12.52 -2.50 9.80
N LYS A 70 12.72 -3.77 10.15
CA LYS A 70 11.73 -4.82 9.93
C LYS A 70 10.62 -4.75 10.97
N HIS A 71 9.39 -4.91 10.51
CA HIS A 71 8.18 -5.06 11.31
C HIS A 71 7.51 -6.39 10.96
N GLU A 72 6.91 -7.03 11.96
CA GLU A 72 6.12 -8.24 11.74
C GLU A 72 4.68 -7.89 11.34
N GLY A 73 4.02 -8.81 10.64
CA GLY A 73 2.62 -8.66 10.22
C GLY A 73 2.43 -7.96 8.88
N SER A 74 1.23 -7.39 8.69
CA SER A 74 0.83 -6.70 7.46
C SER A 74 1.35 -5.27 7.39
N TRP A 75 1.66 -4.78 6.18
CA TRP A 75 1.96 -3.37 5.92
C TRP A 75 0.70 -2.49 5.87
N TRP A 76 -0.50 -3.07 5.75
CA TRP A 76 -1.75 -2.33 5.59
C TRP A 76 -2.04 -1.35 6.74
N PRO A 77 -1.83 -1.70 8.03
CA PRO A 77 -2.04 -0.76 9.13
C PRO A 77 -1.09 0.44 9.08
N HIS A 78 0.16 0.24 8.63
CA HIS A 78 1.09 1.36 8.43
C HIS A 78 0.58 2.32 7.36
N TRP A 79 0.03 1.78 6.26
CA TRP A 79 -0.57 2.60 5.22
C TRP A 79 -1.88 3.27 5.66
N SER A 80 -2.72 2.60 6.45
CA SER A 80 -3.94 3.19 7.04
C SER A 80 -3.59 4.39 7.91
N ALA A 81 -2.61 4.27 8.81
CA ALA A 81 -2.17 5.36 9.66
C ALA A 81 -1.58 6.53 8.85
N TRP A 82 -0.85 6.22 7.77
CA TRP A 82 -0.39 7.25 6.84
C TRP A 82 -1.55 7.97 6.16
N LEU A 83 -2.58 7.25 5.70
CA LEU A 83 -3.78 7.86 5.11
C LEU A 83 -4.53 8.74 6.11
N GLU A 84 -4.76 8.26 7.33
CA GLU A 84 -5.44 9.02 8.39
C GLU A 84 -4.76 10.37 8.67
N ALA A 85 -3.43 10.41 8.64
CA ALA A 85 -2.68 11.65 8.81
C ALA A 85 -2.85 12.64 7.63
N HIS A 86 -3.29 12.17 6.46
CA HIS A 86 -3.38 12.96 5.22
C HIS A 86 -4.82 13.21 4.72
N CYS A 87 -5.82 12.48 5.23
CA CYS A 87 -7.21 12.57 4.76
C CYS A 87 -8.04 13.68 5.43
N GLY A 88 -7.43 14.50 6.30
CA GLY A 88 -8.15 15.50 7.09
C GLY A 88 -8.84 14.89 8.31
N ILE A 89 -9.18 15.74 9.28
CA ILE A 89 -9.56 15.33 10.64
C ILE A 89 -11.09 15.15 10.80
N GLU A 90 -11.88 15.61 9.82
CA GLU A 90 -13.33 15.62 9.95
C GLU A 90 -13.94 14.34 9.40
N GLU A 91 -14.32 13.45 10.32
CA GLU A 91 -15.17 12.31 9.98
C GLU A 91 -16.55 12.81 9.53
N VAL A 92 -16.99 12.33 8.38
CA VAL A 92 -18.34 12.58 7.88
C VAL A 92 -19.15 11.27 7.91
N PRO A 93 -20.48 11.34 8.03
CA PRO A 93 -21.32 10.15 7.92
C PRO A 93 -21.04 9.38 6.63
N ALA A 94 -20.99 8.05 6.74
CA ALA A 94 -20.76 7.19 5.58
C ALA A 94 -21.77 7.50 4.45
N TYR A 95 -21.24 7.69 3.24
CA TYR A 95 -22.06 7.95 2.07
C TYR A 95 -23.06 6.82 1.84
N ARG A 96 -24.33 7.16 1.65
CA ARG A 96 -25.40 6.20 1.33
C ARG A 96 -25.62 6.22 -0.18
N PRO A 97 -25.34 5.13 -0.91
CA PRO A 97 -25.58 5.09 -2.35
C PRO A 97 -27.01 5.50 -2.70
N GLY A 98 -27.16 6.47 -3.60
CA GLY A 98 -28.44 6.98 -4.06
C GLY A 98 -29.01 8.18 -3.30
N THR A 99 -28.33 8.72 -2.28
CA THR A 99 -28.75 9.96 -1.62
C THR A 99 -28.24 11.25 -2.30
N GLY A 100 -27.44 11.14 -3.36
CA GLY A 100 -26.96 12.27 -4.17
C GLY A 100 -27.65 12.37 -5.53
N GLY A 101 -27.09 13.18 -6.44
CA GLY A 101 -27.61 13.35 -7.80
C GLY A 101 -27.41 12.14 -8.73
N LEU A 102 -26.65 11.13 -8.29
CA LEU A 102 -26.34 9.93 -9.07
C LEU A 102 -27.18 8.75 -8.57
N LYS A 103 -27.92 8.13 -9.49
CA LYS A 103 -28.74 6.95 -9.21
C LYS A 103 -27.88 5.68 -9.23
N PRO A 104 -28.06 4.76 -8.26
CA PRO A 104 -27.42 3.45 -8.32
C PRO A 104 -27.84 2.72 -9.60
N ILE A 105 -26.88 2.12 -10.30
CA ILE A 105 -27.12 1.39 -11.56
C ILE A 105 -27.36 -0.09 -11.28
N GLU A 106 -26.47 -0.72 -10.51
CA GLU A 106 -26.57 -2.13 -10.10
C GLU A 106 -25.79 -2.37 -8.79
N PRO A 107 -26.02 -3.48 -8.07
CA PRO A 107 -25.20 -3.86 -6.93
C PRO A 107 -23.74 -4.13 -7.33
N ALA A 108 -22.79 -3.78 -6.44
CA ALA A 108 -21.43 -4.27 -6.55
C ALA A 108 -21.42 -5.82 -6.56
N PRO A 109 -20.50 -6.46 -7.30
CA PRO A 109 -19.31 -5.88 -7.93
C PRO A 109 -19.53 -5.38 -9.38
N GLY A 110 -20.78 -5.31 -9.84
CA GLY A 110 -21.10 -4.82 -11.18
C GLY A 110 -20.91 -5.84 -12.29
N SER A 111 -21.47 -5.54 -13.46
CA SER A 111 -21.50 -6.40 -14.64
C SER A 111 -20.13 -6.52 -15.33
N TYR A 112 -19.32 -5.46 -15.31
CA TYR A 112 -18.05 -5.41 -16.06
C TYR A 112 -17.02 -6.43 -15.56
N VAL A 113 -16.93 -6.67 -14.24
CA VAL A 113 -16.02 -7.68 -13.70
C VAL A 113 -16.56 -9.12 -13.86
N ARG A 114 -17.86 -9.26 -14.13
CA ARG A 114 -18.54 -10.56 -14.32
C ARG A 114 -18.60 -11.00 -15.79
N ALA A 115 -18.23 -10.13 -16.73
CA ALA A 115 -18.13 -10.48 -18.13
C ALA A 115 -16.93 -11.42 -18.32
N GLY A 116 -17.20 -12.73 -18.29
CA GLY A 116 -16.24 -13.82 -18.47
C GLY A 116 -16.92 -15.00 -19.13
#